data_AF-A0A8H6JU07-F1
#
_entry.id   AF-A0A8H6JU07-F1
#
_cell.length_a   1.000
_cell.length_b   1.000
_cell.length_c   1.000
_cell.angle_alpha   90.00
_cell.angle_beta   90.00
_cell.angle_gamma   90.00
#
_symmetry.space_group_name_H-M   'P 1'
#
loop_
_entity.id
_entity.type
_entity.pdbx_description
1 polymer ?
#
loop_
_entity_poly.entity_id
_entity_poly.type
_entity_poly.pdbx_seq_one_letter_code
_entity_poly.pdbx_strand_id
1 'polypeptide(L)'
;MAIAIIFAGGGLAIGFSVGERINGVDPSNLATYLWVVAAFIVLIGKSMHVKEWSWNDFLRRRVRCSSVSEVHSITDIDPQLIIAKLLHDERGGSVLKIRGPYNSVFLSRSTEGFSIDRPISSSTLLLSGLILLKVVTAKGHALVCLDSRRGTELRVIGHNADSKESLFCENIDRLRAPVNDSRGFRNLNNHKERAAGVKLPFTRGTGLKWKRVLGIYKFMDAKMV
;
A
#
# COMPACT_ATOMS: atom_id res chain seq x y z
N MET A 1 2.88 -27.97 -2.51
CA MET A 1 4.36 -28.08 -2.68
C MET A 1 5.00 -29.13 -1.78
N ALA A 2 4.79 -29.13 -0.46
CA ALA A 2 5.38 -30.16 0.42
C ALA A 2 5.02 -31.60 -0.01
N ILE A 3 3.75 -31.83 -0.37
CA ILE A 3 3.26 -33.12 -0.87
C ILE A 3 4.01 -33.56 -2.13
N ALA A 4 4.19 -32.67 -3.12
CA ALA A 4 4.93 -32.98 -4.34
C ALA A 4 6.42 -33.33 -4.07
N ILE A 5 7.05 -32.66 -3.11
CA ILE A 5 8.44 -32.99 -2.68
C ILE A 5 8.48 -34.38 -2.03
N ILE A 6 7.48 -34.73 -1.22
CA ILE A 6 7.36 -36.06 -0.62
C ILE A 6 7.18 -37.14 -1.70
N PHE A 7 6.33 -36.90 -2.71
CA PHE A 7 6.13 -37.85 -3.81
C PHE A 7 7.37 -38.01 -4.70
N ALA A 8 8.05 -36.91 -5.06
CA ALA A 8 9.28 -36.97 -5.86
C ALA A 8 10.44 -37.61 -5.07
N GLY A 9 10.60 -37.24 -3.81
CA GLY A 9 11.60 -37.82 -2.91
C GLY A 9 11.32 -39.28 -2.59
N GLY A 10 10.06 -39.64 -2.36
CA GLY A 10 9.61 -41.01 -2.15
C GLY A 10 9.80 -41.88 -3.40
N GLY A 11 9.54 -41.34 -4.59
CA GLY A 11 9.81 -42.02 -5.86
C GLY A 11 11.30 -42.30 -6.08
N LEU A 12 12.18 -41.34 -5.76
CA LEU A 12 13.63 -41.56 -5.78
C LEU A 12 14.07 -42.59 -4.73
N ALA A 13 13.56 -42.48 -3.51
CA ALA A 13 13.88 -43.40 -2.43
C ALA A 13 13.49 -44.83 -2.82
N ILE A 14 12.28 -45.04 -3.35
CA ILE A 14 11.82 -46.36 -3.79
C ILE A 14 12.64 -46.87 -4.98
N GLY A 15 12.93 -46.02 -5.96
CA GLY A 15 13.76 -46.39 -7.12
C GLY A 15 15.17 -46.84 -6.75
N PHE A 16 15.78 -46.24 -5.72
CA PHE A 16 17.15 -46.57 -5.30
C PHE A 16 17.24 -47.60 -4.17
N SER A 17 16.26 -47.68 -3.26
CA SER A 17 16.35 -48.54 -2.07
C SER A 17 15.69 -49.90 -2.24
N VAL A 18 14.73 -50.03 -3.16
CA VAL A 18 13.88 -51.22 -3.23
C VAL A 18 14.44 -52.30 -4.16
N GLY A 19 15.13 -51.95 -5.26
CA GLY A 19 15.66 -52.95 -6.21
C GLY A 19 14.62 -54.02 -6.57
N GLU A 20 15.02 -55.26 -6.86
CA GLU A 20 14.05 -56.35 -7.18
C GLU A 20 13.31 -56.96 -5.98
N ARG A 21 13.30 -56.31 -4.80
CA ARG A 21 12.74 -56.94 -3.57
C ARG A 21 11.21 -57.07 -3.55
N ILE A 22 10.49 -56.48 -4.51
CA ILE A 22 9.02 -56.58 -4.58
C ILE A 22 8.66 -57.50 -5.75
N ASN A 23 8.17 -58.70 -5.42
CA ASN A 23 7.70 -59.65 -6.42
C ASN A 23 6.48 -59.11 -7.16
N GLY A 24 6.60 -58.94 -8.48
CA GLY A 24 5.50 -58.58 -9.38
C GLY A 24 5.30 -57.09 -9.67
N VAL A 25 6.19 -56.20 -9.20
CA VAL A 25 6.12 -54.77 -9.51
C VAL A 25 7.51 -54.23 -9.84
N ASP A 26 7.68 -53.68 -11.04
CA ASP A 26 8.91 -53.00 -11.44
C ASP A 26 9.07 -51.68 -10.66
N PRO A 27 10.11 -51.54 -9.81
CA PRO A 27 10.31 -50.35 -8.98
C PRO A 27 10.56 -49.08 -9.81
N SER A 28 11.13 -49.25 -11.00
CA SER A 28 11.36 -48.16 -11.96
C SER A 28 10.04 -47.58 -12.49
N ASN A 29 9.05 -48.42 -12.77
CA ASN A 29 7.72 -47.98 -13.18
C ASN A 29 6.97 -47.30 -12.03
N LEU A 30 7.09 -47.81 -10.80
CA LEU A 30 6.49 -47.15 -9.65
C LEU A 30 7.10 -45.75 -9.43
N ALA A 31 8.42 -45.63 -9.57
CA ALA A 31 9.11 -44.36 -9.46
C ALA A 31 8.65 -43.35 -10.53
N THR A 32 8.48 -43.78 -11.79
CA THR A 32 7.96 -42.90 -12.85
C THR A 32 6.53 -42.45 -12.57
N TYR A 33 5.64 -43.33 -12.09
CA TYR A 33 4.28 -42.93 -11.69
C TYR A 33 4.28 -41.89 -10.56
N LEU A 34 5.10 -42.07 -9.52
CA LEU A 34 5.21 -41.12 -8.41
C LEU A 34 5.75 -39.75 -8.86
N TRP A 35 6.69 -39.74 -9.80
CA TRP A 35 7.19 -38.51 -10.43
C TRP A 35 6.14 -37.82 -11.29
N VAL A 36 5.35 -38.58 -12.05
CA VAL A 36 4.23 -38.04 -12.85
C VAL A 36 3.18 -37.41 -11.93
N VAL A 37 2.83 -38.07 -10.82
CA VAL A 37 1.90 -37.51 -9.82
C VAL A 37 2.48 -36.24 -9.18
N ALA A 38 3.77 -36.22 -8.84
CA ALA A 38 4.42 -35.02 -8.30
C ALA A 38 4.38 -33.85 -9.29
N ALA A 39 4.69 -34.10 -10.58
CA ALA A 39 4.62 -33.10 -11.63
C ALA A 39 3.18 -32.58 -11.83
N PHE A 40 2.19 -33.47 -11.76
CA PHE A 40 0.78 -33.12 -11.86
C PHE A 40 0.31 -32.24 -10.69
N ILE A 41 0.72 -32.55 -9.46
CA ILE A 41 0.43 -31.73 -8.28
C ILE A 41 1.04 -30.33 -8.41
N VAL A 42 2.26 -30.22 -8.96
CA VAL A 42 2.91 -28.93 -9.23
C VAL A 42 2.14 -28.14 -10.30
N LEU A 43 1.70 -28.80 -11.37
CA LEU A 43 0.92 -28.19 -12.44
C LEU A 43 -0.45 -27.70 -11.96
N ILE A 44 -1.18 -28.51 -11.19
CA ILE A 44 -2.45 -28.09 -10.57
C ILE A 44 -2.21 -26.93 -9.62
N GLY A 45 -1.18 -27.02 -8.76
CA GLY A 45 -0.83 -25.96 -7.82
C GLY A 45 -0.56 -24.63 -8.53
N LYS A 46 0.15 -24.65 -9.66
CA LYS A 46 0.32 -23.48 -10.51
C LYS A 46 -0.99 -23.03 -11.16
N SER A 47 -1.79 -23.96 -11.69
CA SER A 47 -3.04 -23.63 -12.38
C SER A 47 -4.08 -23.00 -11.45
N MET A 48 -4.06 -23.34 -10.16
CA MET A 48 -4.97 -22.78 -9.16
C MET A 48 -4.54 -21.37 -8.69
N HIS A 49 -3.25 -21.04 -8.74
CA HIS A 49 -2.76 -19.73 -8.33
C HIS A 49 -2.68 -18.78 -9.53
N VAL A 50 -3.48 -17.72 -9.46
CA VAL A 50 -3.66 -16.55 -10.34
C VAL A 50 -2.75 -16.47 -11.59
N LYS A 51 -3.42 -16.25 -12.72
CA LYS A 51 -3.00 -16.11 -14.13
C LYS A 51 -1.65 -15.41 -14.44
N GLU A 52 -1.07 -14.69 -13.50
CA GLU A 52 0.13 -13.85 -13.68
C GLU A 52 1.38 -14.34 -12.92
N TRP A 53 1.31 -15.48 -12.21
CA TRP A 53 2.46 -15.94 -11.43
C TRP A 53 3.54 -16.61 -12.29
N SER A 54 4.72 -15.99 -12.33
CA SER A 54 5.89 -16.54 -13.02
C SER A 54 6.33 -17.86 -12.37
N TRP A 55 6.84 -18.82 -13.17
CA TRP A 55 7.36 -20.08 -12.64
C TRP A 55 8.47 -19.88 -11.60
N ASN A 56 9.32 -18.88 -11.80
CA ASN A 56 10.41 -18.55 -10.87
C ASN A 56 9.86 -18.11 -9.50
N ASP A 57 8.83 -17.26 -9.50
CA ASP A 57 8.24 -16.78 -8.25
C ASP A 57 7.44 -17.88 -7.54
N PHE A 58 6.72 -18.72 -8.29
CA PHE A 58 6.00 -19.89 -7.75
C PHE A 58 6.95 -20.89 -7.07
N LEU A 59 8.05 -21.27 -7.73
CA LEU A 59 9.02 -22.21 -7.19
C LEU A 59 9.74 -21.64 -5.95
N ARG A 60 9.99 -20.32 -5.93
CA ARG A 60 10.56 -19.61 -4.78
C ARG A 60 9.53 -19.27 -3.69
N ARG A 61 8.26 -19.66 -3.86
CA ARG A 61 7.15 -19.33 -2.94
C ARG A 61 6.99 -17.83 -2.68
N ARG A 62 7.31 -16.99 -3.68
CA ARG A 62 7.24 -15.52 -3.58
C ARG A 62 5.91 -15.02 -4.12
N VAL A 63 5.02 -14.55 -3.27
CA VAL A 63 3.75 -13.97 -3.71
C VAL A 63 3.98 -12.54 -4.18
N ARG A 64 3.60 -12.22 -5.42
CA ARG A 64 3.55 -10.84 -5.90
C ARG A 64 2.23 -10.23 -5.51
N CYS A 65 2.26 -9.24 -4.62
CA CYS A 65 1.09 -8.48 -4.23
C CYS A 65 0.97 -7.26 -5.15
N SER A 66 -0.23 -7.00 -5.66
CA SER A 66 -0.55 -5.89 -6.55
C SER A 66 -1.17 -4.69 -5.83
N SER A 67 -1.61 -4.86 -4.58
CA SER A 67 -2.29 -3.84 -3.78
C SER A 67 -1.89 -3.87 -2.30
N VAL A 68 -2.15 -2.78 -1.58
CA VAL A 68 -1.90 -2.72 -0.13
C VAL A 68 -2.78 -3.71 0.63
N SER A 69 -4.05 -3.87 0.25
CA SER A 69 -4.92 -4.87 0.90
C SER A 69 -4.44 -6.30 0.70
N GLU A 70 -3.86 -6.64 -0.46
CA GLU A 70 -3.26 -7.96 -0.68
C GLU A 70 -2.06 -8.19 0.24
N VAL A 71 -1.16 -7.20 0.34
CA VAL A 71 0.00 -7.29 1.24
C VAL A 71 -0.47 -7.48 2.69
N HIS A 72 -1.45 -6.70 3.13
CA HIS A 72 -2.04 -6.82 4.45
C HIS A 72 -2.65 -8.22 4.66
N SER A 73 -3.42 -8.75 3.70
CA SER A 73 -4.06 -10.06 3.85
C SER A 73 -3.08 -11.23 4.00
N ILE A 74 -1.86 -11.09 3.45
CA ILE A 74 -0.84 -12.15 3.48
C ILE A 74 0.12 -11.97 4.66
N THR A 75 0.45 -10.74 5.02
CA THR A 75 1.49 -10.44 6.01
C THR A 75 0.95 -10.03 7.37
N ASP A 76 -0.35 -9.71 7.47
CA ASP A 76 -1.01 -9.13 8.64
C ASP A 76 -0.37 -7.81 9.13
N ILE A 77 0.44 -7.16 8.28
CA ILE A 77 1.03 -5.87 8.60
C ILE A 77 -0.03 -4.79 8.41
N ASP A 78 -0.07 -3.83 9.33
CA ASP A 78 -1.01 -2.71 9.26
C ASP A 78 -0.89 -1.93 7.92
N PRO A 79 -2.01 -1.67 7.22
CA PRO A 79 -2.01 -0.98 5.93
C PRO A 79 -1.37 0.42 5.98
N GLN A 80 -1.54 1.14 7.09
CA GLN A 80 -0.97 2.48 7.26
C GLN A 80 0.55 2.41 7.37
N LEU A 81 1.09 1.38 8.02
CA LEU A 81 2.54 1.16 8.10
C LEU A 81 3.14 0.79 6.74
N ILE A 82 2.46 -0.06 5.96
CA ILE A 82 2.86 -0.40 4.58
C ILE A 82 2.95 0.89 3.74
N ILE A 83 1.90 1.72 3.80
CA ILE A 83 1.85 3.00 3.08
C ILE A 83 2.96 3.95 3.56
N ALA A 84 3.17 4.08 4.88
CA ALA A 84 4.22 4.93 5.45
C ALA A 84 5.60 4.53 4.91
N LYS A 85 5.88 3.22 4.87
CA LYS A 85 7.13 2.68 4.36
C LYS A 85 7.31 2.95 2.87
N LEU A 86 6.26 2.76 2.07
CA LEU A 86 6.26 3.07 0.63
C LEU A 86 6.53 4.55 0.37
N LEU A 87 5.90 5.46 1.13
CA LEU A 87 6.15 6.90 1.00
C LEU A 87 7.58 7.28 1.40
N HIS A 88 8.10 6.67 2.45
CA HIS A 88 9.44 6.94 2.96
C HIS A 88 10.53 6.53 1.96
N ASP A 89 10.37 5.38 1.32
CA ASP A 89 11.36 4.82 0.39
C ASP A 89 11.24 5.39 -1.04
N GLU A 90 10.17 6.13 -1.36
CA GLU A 90 9.90 6.63 -2.71
C GLU A 90 11.07 7.44 -3.31
N ARG A 91 11.66 8.36 -2.54
CA ARG A 91 12.82 9.15 -2.99
C ARG A 91 14.16 8.42 -2.87
N GLY A 92 14.20 7.30 -2.15
CA GLY A 92 15.40 6.49 -1.94
C GLY A 92 15.74 5.55 -3.11
N GLY A 93 15.11 5.72 -4.28
CA GLY A 93 15.32 4.86 -5.44
C GLY A 93 14.30 3.74 -5.60
N SER A 94 13.09 3.88 -5.03
CA SER A 94 12.01 2.93 -5.27
C SER A 94 11.65 2.87 -6.76
N VAL A 95 11.78 1.69 -7.36
CA VAL A 95 11.36 1.40 -8.75
C VAL A 95 9.84 1.25 -8.84
N LEU A 96 9.14 1.20 -7.70
CA LEU A 96 7.71 0.94 -7.64
C LEU A 96 6.94 2.15 -8.16
N LYS A 97 6.17 1.95 -9.24
CA LYS A 97 5.20 2.91 -9.71
C LYS A 97 3.87 2.70 -9.00
N ILE A 98 3.24 3.79 -8.58
CA ILE A 98 2.05 3.75 -7.74
C ILE A 98 0.80 4.09 -8.58
N ARG A 99 -0.24 3.26 -8.42
CA ARG A 99 -1.58 3.45 -9.00
C ARG A 99 -2.65 3.46 -7.91
N GLY A 100 -3.89 3.68 -8.31
CA GLY A 100 -5.05 3.62 -7.41
C GLY A 100 -5.57 4.98 -6.97
N PRO A 101 -6.70 5.00 -6.24
CA PRO A 101 -7.44 6.21 -5.92
C PRO A 101 -6.77 7.13 -4.89
N TYR A 102 -5.86 6.61 -4.06
CA TYR A 102 -5.20 7.37 -2.99
C TYR A 102 -3.72 7.63 -3.30
N ASN A 103 -3.36 7.81 -4.58
CA ASN A 103 -1.97 7.98 -5.02
C ASN A 103 -1.50 9.44 -5.08
N SER A 104 -2.36 10.42 -4.74
CA SER A 104 -2.09 11.86 -4.92
C SER A 104 -0.82 12.36 -4.23
N VAL A 105 -0.44 11.72 -3.13
CA VAL A 105 0.71 12.08 -2.31
C VAL A 105 2.04 11.55 -2.89
N PHE A 106 1.99 10.51 -3.72
CA PHE A 106 3.17 9.90 -4.32
C PHE A 106 3.68 10.72 -5.51
N LEU A 107 5.00 10.77 -5.64
CA LEU A 107 5.72 11.36 -6.76
C LEU A 107 5.66 10.46 -8.00
N SER A 108 5.89 9.16 -7.84
CA SER A 108 5.99 8.17 -8.92
C SER A 108 4.64 7.53 -9.22
N ARG A 109 3.82 8.21 -10.03
CA ARG A 109 2.47 7.77 -10.40
C ARG A 109 2.43 7.19 -11.81
N SER A 110 1.62 6.16 -12.00
CA SER A 110 1.47 5.46 -13.29
C SER A 110 0.08 4.83 -13.39
N THR A 111 -0.36 4.56 -14.62
CA THR A 111 -1.58 3.76 -14.88
C THR A 111 -1.37 2.31 -14.43
N GLU A 112 -0.17 1.79 -14.67
CA GLU A 112 0.26 0.45 -14.29
C GLU A 112 1.20 0.48 -13.08
N GLY A 113 1.00 -0.45 -12.14
CA GLY A 113 1.84 -0.58 -10.95
C GLY A 113 1.12 -1.07 -9.69
N PHE A 114 1.71 -0.76 -8.53
CA PHE A 114 1.20 -1.16 -7.23
C PHE A 114 0.07 -0.23 -6.78
N SER A 115 -1.08 -0.81 -6.40
CA SER A 115 -2.31 -0.08 -6.10
C SER A 115 -2.41 0.31 -4.62
N ILE A 116 -2.61 1.60 -4.37
CA ILE A 116 -2.99 2.12 -3.04
C ILE A 116 -4.51 2.22 -2.98
N ASP A 117 -5.12 1.17 -2.45
CA ASP A 117 -6.56 0.97 -2.36
C ASP A 117 -7.15 1.36 -0.99
N ARG A 118 -6.29 1.72 -0.03
CA ARG A 118 -6.67 2.18 1.30
C ARG A 118 -6.39 3.68 1.46
N PRO A 119 -7.27 4.42 2.18
CA PRO A 119 -7.08 5.84 2.42
C PRO A 119 -5.85 6.09 3.29
N ILE A 120 -5.14 7.17 3.02
CA ILE A 120 -3.95 7.58 3.77
C ILE A 120 -4.39 8.45 4.95
N SER A 121 -4.00 8.08 6.16
CA SER A 121 -4.22 8.90 7.35
C SER A 121 -3.19 10.02 7.46
N SER A 122 -3.54 11.13 8.12
CA SER A 122 -2.59 12.19 8.47
C SER A 122 -1.43 11.72 9.34
N SER A 123 -1.65 10.74 10.23
CA SER A 123 -0.56 10.13 11.02
C SER A 123 0.44 9.41 10.13
N THR A 124 -0.01 8.71 9.10
CA THR A 124 0.85 8.03 8.11
C THR A 124 1.70 9.01 7.33
N LEU A 125 1.12 10.15 6.95
CA LEU A 125 1.88 11.22 6.30
C LEU A 125 2.99 11.72 7.21
N LEU A 126 2.67 12.03 8.46
CA LEU A 126 3.65 12.50 9.43
C LEU A 126 4.77 11.46 9.65
N LEU A 127 4.41 10.19 9.84
CA LEU A 127 5.37 9.08 10.01
C LEU A 127 6.28 8.91 8.80
N SER A 128 5.75 9.14 7.59
CA SER A 128 6.55 9.04 6.37
C SER A 128 7.54 10.19 6.18
N GLY A 129 7.38 11.31 6.92
CA GLY A 129 8.17 12.54 6.76
C GLY A 129 7.44 13.64 6.00
N LEU A 130 6.12 13.54 5.83
CA LEU A 130 5.27 14.56 5.22
C LEU A 130 4.48 15.32 6.28
N ILE A 131 4.83 16.60 6.48
CA ILE A 131 4.24 17.42 7.56
C ILE A 131 3.16 18.32 6.98
N LEU A 132 1.93 18.18 7.48
CA LEU A 132 0.80 19.01 7.08
C LEU A 132 0.79 20.32 7.87
N LEU A 133 0.90 21.44 7.17
CA LEU A 133 0.77 22.78 7.72
C LEU A 133 -0.56 23.42 7.35
N LYS A 134 -1.23 24.02 8.33
CA LYS A 134 -2.36 24.91 8.09
C LYS A 134 -1.83 26.32 7.81
N VAL A 135 -2.18 26.89 6.67
CA VAL A 135 -1.76 28.22 6.24
C VAL A 135 -2.95 29.12 5.92
N VAL A 136 -2.75 30.43 6.00
CA VAL A 136 -3.72 31.46 5.61
C VAL A 136 -3.37 31.98 4.23
N THR A 137 -4.33 31.88 3.31
CA THR A 137 -4.23 32.39 1.93
C THR A 137 -5.23 33.54 1.72
N ALA A 138 -5.15 34.23 0.58
CA ALA A 138 -6.13 35.27 0.24
C ALA A 138 -7.57 34.73 0.09
N LYS A 139 -7.73 33.43 -0.21
CA LYS A 139 -9.03 32.76 -0.40
C LYS A 139 -9.56 32.04 0.85
N GLY A 140 -8.86 32.12 1.98
CA GLY A 140 -9.19 31.39 3.23
C GLY A 140 -8.07 30.49 3.71
N HIS A 141 -8.39 29.45 4.51
CA HIS A 141 -7.37 28.51 4.98
C HIS A 141 -7.05 27.44 3.93
N ALA A 142 -5.77 27.10 3.82
CA ALA A 142 -5.27 26.01 2.99
C ALA A 142 -4.34 25.10 3.80
N LEU A 143 -4.13 23.90 3.26
CA LEU A 143 -3.22 22.88 3.80
C LEU A 143 -2.04 22.82 2.85
N VAL A 144 -0.83 22.91 3.38
CA VAL A 144 0.42 22.76 2.61
C VAL A 144 1.19 21.60 3.20
N CYS A 145 1.63 20.68 2.33
CA CYS A 145 2.43 19.54 2.73
C CYS A 145 3.91 19.89 2.57
N LEU A 146 4.66 19.76 3.66
CA LEU A 146 6.11 19.84 3.67
C LEU A 146 6.71 18.46 3.46
N ASP A 147 7.65 18.39 2.55
CA ASP A 147 8.38 17.16 2.27
C ASP A 147 9.70 17.18 3.04
N SER A 148 9.81 16.35 4.09
CA SER A 148 11.00 16.13 4.91
C SER A 148 11.52 14.69 4.77
N ARG A 149 11.15 13.99 3.69
CA ARG A 149 11.59 12.62 3.41
C ARG A 149 13.10 12.56 3.12
N ARG A 150 13.70 11.38 3.26
CA ARG A 150 15.12 11.18 2.93
C ARG A 150 15.36 11.54 1.45
N GLY A 151 16.42 12.31 1.17
CA GLY A 151 16.73 12.78 -0.18
C GLY A 151 15.94 14.02 -0.64
N THR A 152 15.18 14.68 0.24
CA THR A 152 14.69 16.04 -0.01
C THR A 152 15.74 17.07 0.41
N GLU A 153 15.98 18.08 -0.42
CA GLU A 153 16.68 19.29 0.04
C GLU A 153 15.90 19.93 1.20
N LEU A 154 16.61 20.37 2.24
CA LEU A 154 16.01 21.08 3.37
C LEU A 154 15.26 22.32 2.85
N ARG A 155 13.93 22.31 2.97
CA ARG A 155 13.09 23.43 2.55
C ARG A 155 12.84 24.35 3.73
N VAL A 156 13.37 25.57 3.63
CA VAL A 156 12.98 26.67 4.53
C VAL A 156 11.66 27.25 4.05
N ILE A 157 10.69 27.37 4.95
CA ILE A 157 9.36 27.90 4.65
C ILE A 157 9.35 29.37 5.02
N GLY A 158 9.39 30.22 4.01
CA GLY A 158 9.19 31.65 4.19
C GLY A 158 7.71 32.02 4.39
N HIS A 159 7.48 33.16 5.04
CA HIS A 159 6.17 33.80 5.09
C HIS A 159 5.71 34.37 3.74
N ASN A 160 6.62 34.49 2.77
CA ASN A 160 6.35 34.84 1.39
C ASN A 160 6.69 33.63 0.51
N ALA A 161 5.69 33.07 -0.15
CA ALA A 161 5.86 31.89 -0.98
C ALA A 161 6.59 32.27 -2.27
N ASP A 162 7.89 31.96 -2.35
CA ASP A 162 8.58 31.92 -3.63
C ASP A 162 8.46 30.53 -4.25
N SER A 163 8.23 30.53 -5.57
CA SER A 163 7.61 29.47 -6.36
C SER A 163 8.41 28.17 -6.44
N LYS A 164 8.08 27.18 -5.60
CA LYS A 164 8.45 25.78 -5.83
C LYS A 164 7.24 24.88 -5.64
N GLU A 165 7.13 23.83 -6.47
CA GLU A 165 6.05 22.86 -6.41
C GLU A 165 5.78 22.39 -4.98
N SER A 166 4.52 22.45 -4.56
CA SER A 166 4.06 21.92 -3.28
C SER A 166 2.74 21.19 -3.46
N LEU A 167 2.51 20.21 -2.60
CA LEU A 167 1.22 19.54 -2.46
C LEU A 167 0.37 20.39 -1.52
N PHE A 168 -0.78 20.84 -2.00
CA PHE A 168 -1.70 21.65 -1.21
C PHE A 168 -3.15 21.27 -1.40
N CYS A 169 -3.97 21.61 -0.40
CA CYS A 169 -5.41 21.50 -0.41
C CYS A 169 -6.00 22.89 -0.12
N GLU A 170 -6.66 23.50 -1.10
CA GLU A 170 -7.31 24.81 -0.91
C GLU A 170 -8.67 24.66 -0.20
N ASN A 171 -9.04 25.69 0.56
CA ASN A 171 -10.40 25.91 1.03
C ASN A 171 -10.92 24.85 2.03
N ILE A 172 -10.12 24.57 3.06
CA ILE A 172 -10.48 23.64 4.15
C ILE A 172 -11.76 24.08 4.88
N ASP A 173 -12.03 25.38 4.93
CA ASP A 173 -13.18 25.93 5.65
C ASP A 173 -14.52 25.55 4.99
N ARG A 174 -14.55 25.35 3.67
CA ARG A 174 -15.75 24.84 2.97
C ARG A 174 -16.02 23.36 3.23
N LEU A 175 -14.97 22.59 3.50
CA LEU A 175 -15.11 21.19 3.95
C LEU A 175 -15.59 21.08 5.41
N ARG A 176 -15.69 22.22 6.12
CA ARG A 176 -16.14 22.33 7.52
C ARG A 176 -17.54 22.97 7.66
N ALA A 177 -18.39 22.97 6.63
CA ALA A 177 -19.69 23.63 6.67
C ALA A 177 -20.39 23.43 8.05
N PRO A 178 -20.69 24.53 8.78
CA PRO A 178 -21.22 24.45 10.13
C PRO A 178 -22.69 23.99 10.07
N VAL A 179 -23.02 22.92 10.77
CA VAL A 179 -24.42 22.58 11.09
C VAL A 179 -24.89 23.59 12.14
N ASN A 180 -25.23 24.80 11.71
CA ASN A 180 -26.16 25.64 12.43
C ASN A 180 -27.56 25.29 11.94
N ASP A 181 -28.14 24.23 12.49
CA ASP A 181 -29.58 24.25 12.70
C ASP A 181 -29.90 23.76 14.12
N SER A 182 -30.14 24.74 14.97
CA SER A 182 -30.56 24.56 16.35
C SER A 182 -32.03 24.20 16.35
N ARG A 183 -32.37 22.90 16.27
CA ARG A 183 -33.63 22.34 16.78
C ARG A 183 -33.60 20.81 16.70
N GLY A 184 -33.43 20.15 17.85
CA GLY A 184 -33.60 18.69 17.95
C GLY A 184 -32.74 18.05 19.04
N PHE A 185 -33.23 18.08 20.27
CA PHE A 185 -32.72 17.33 21.40
C PHE A 185 -32.63 15.82 21.12
N ARG A 186 -31.64 15.17 21.76
CA ARG A 186 -31.49 13.71 22.02
C ARG A 186 -30.94 12.84 20.89
N ASN A 187 -29.63 12.58 20.93
CA ASN A 187 -29.09 11.24 21.17
C ASN A 187 -27.55 11.29 21.27
N LEU A 188 -27.08 11.24 22.51
CA LEU A 188 -25.68 11.14 22.89
C LEU A 188 -25.22 9.68 22.72
N ASN A 189 -25.02 9.22 21.47
CA ASN A 189 -24.32 7.95 21.18
C ASN A 189 -23.59 7.91 19.83
N ASN A 190 -23.72 8.94 18.97
CA ASN A 190 -23.15 8.92 17.61
C ASN A 190 -21.92 9.82 17.41
N HIS A 191 -21.15 10.11 18.46
CA HIS A 191 -19.92 10.92 18.33
C HIS A 191 -18.75 10.16 17.70
N LYS A 192 -18.79 8.81 17.66
CA LYS A 192 -17.78 7.97 16.98
C LYS A 192 -17.97 7.88 15.47
N GLU A 193 -19.12 8.31 14.94
CA GLU A 193 -19.48 8.14 13.53
C GLU A 193 -19.31 9.44 12.71
N ARG A 194 -19.24 10.60 13.37
CA ARG A 194 -19.12 11.92 12.70
C ARG A 194 -17.69 12.35 12.37
N ALA A 195 -16.68 11.64 12.88
CA ALA A 195 -15.29 11.74 12.43
C ALA A 195 -15.00 10.84 11.20
N ALA A 196 -16.04 10.23 10.61
CA ALA A 196 -15.93 9.46 9.39
C ALA A 196 -15.67 10.38 8.17
N GLY A 197 -14.40 10.73 7.99
CA GLY A 197 -13.78 10.88 6.67
C GLY A 197 -14.04 12.20 5.95
N VAL A 198 -13.60 13.32 6.51
CA VAL A 198 -13.30 14.49 5.66
C VAL A 198 -12.22 14.07 4.67
N LYS A 199 -12.62 13.92 3.39
CA LYS A 199 -11.71 13.64 2.27
C LYS A 199 -11.04 14.94 1.87
N LEU A 200 -9.73 15.01 2.01
CA LEU A 200 -8.94 16.18 1.62
C LEU A 200 -8.26 15.90 0.28
N PRO A 201 -8.71 16.52 -0.82
CA PRO A 201 -8.08 16.37 -2.12
C PRO A 201 -6.77 17.14 -2.15
N PHE A 202 -5.65 16.46 -2.42
CA PHE A 202 -4.37 17.12 -2.63
C PHE A 202 -4.11 17.39 -4.11
N THR A 203 -3.85 18.65 -4.41
CA THR A 203 -3.42 19.10 -5.74
C THR A 203 -1.96 19.53 -5.68
N ARG A 204 -1.20 19.14 -6.70
CA ARG A 204 0.19 19.57 -6.88
C ARG A 204 0.20 20.79 -7.79
N GLY A 205 0.89 21.86 -7.38
CA GLY A 205 1.00 23.04 -8.22
C GLY A 205 2.06 24.04 -7.74
N THR A 206 2.38 24.98 -8.63
CA THR A 206 3.24 26.14 -8.41
C THR A 206 2.35 27.38 -8.39
N GLY A 207 2.07 27.95 -7.22
CA GLY A 207 1.28 29.19 -7.19
C GLY A 207 0.50 29.48 -5.92
N LEU A 208 0.47 28.57 -4.94
CA LEU A 208 -0.19 28.88 -3.68
C LEU A 208 0.61 29.93 -2.90
N LYS A 209 0.11 31.17 -2.88
CA LYS A 209 0.65 32.23 -2.02
C LYS A 209 -0.09 32.24 -0.69
N TRP A 210 0.64 31.99 0.39
CA TRP A 210 0.14 32.14 1.76
C TRP A 210 0.81 33.31 2.47
N LYS A 211 0.07 33.95 3.38
CA LYS A 211 0.55 35.11 4.16
C LYS A 211 1.12 34.68 5.52
N ARG A 212 0.60 33.60 6.11
CA ARG A 212 0.92 33.17 7.46
C ARG A 212 0.76 31.67 7.62
N VAL A 213 1.67 31.05 8.37
CA VAL A 213 1.57 29.67 8.84
C VAL A 213 0.90 29.69 10.22
N LEU A 214 -0.17 28.94 10.41
CA LEU A 214 -0.88 28.82 11.70
C LEU A 214 -0.30 27.71 12.58
N GLY A 215 0.32 26.71 11.97
CA GLY A 215 0.97 25.60 12.66
C GLY A 215 0.70 24.26 12.00
N ILE A 216 1.09 23.19 12.70
CA ILE A 216 0.89 21.80 12.28
C ILE A 216 -0.60 21.44 12.38
N TYR A 217 -1.12 20.82 11.33
CA TYR A 217 -2.50 20.34 11.32
C TYR A 217 -2.63 19.09 12.21
N LYS A 218 -3.31 19.23 13.36
CA LYS A 218 -3.42 18.19 14.40
C LYS A 218 -4.55 17.17 14.19
N PHE A 219 -5.32 17.26 13.11
CA PHE A 219 -6.48 16.37 12.92
C PHE A 219 -6.00 15.01 12.41
N MET A 220 -5.77 14.06 13.34
CA MET A 220 -5.14 12.76 13.07
C MET A 220 -6.03 11.77 12.30
N ASP A 221 -7.35 12.03 12.20
CA ASP A 221 -8.33 11.14 11.55
C ASP A 221 -8.73 11.55 10.13
N ALA A 222 -8.06 12.55 9.54
CA ALA A 222 -8.39 12.99 8.18
C ALA A 222 -7.94 11.95 7.14
N LYS A 223 -8.82 11.61 6.20
CA LYS A 223 -8.54 10.68 5.10
C LYS A 223 -8.12 11.47 3.86
N MET A 224 -6.90 11.24 3.39
CA MET A 224 -6.37 11.97 2.24
C MET A 224 -6.68 11.21 0.95
N VAL A 225 -7.13 11.95 -0.07
CA VAL A 225 -7.48 11.43 -1.39
C VAL A 225 -6.67 12.14 -2.45
#